data_AF-A0A1F9DFM4-F1
#
_entry.id   AF-A0A1F9DFM4-F1
#
_cell.length_a   1.000
_cell.length_b   1.000
_cell.length_c   1.000
_cell.angle_alpha   90.00
_cell.angle_beta   90.00
_cell.angle_gamma   90.00
#
_symmetry.space_group_name_H-M   'P 1'
#
loop_
_entity.id
_entity.type
_entity.pdbx_description
1 polymer ?
#
loop_
_entity_poly.entity_id
_entity_poly.type
_entity_poly.pdbx_seq_one_letter_code
_entity_poly.pdbx_strand_id
1 'polypeptide(L)'
;MRNVKMVITWIFLATVAFLGGCATTQDVLILDREMNRLQSQVNTLQKENQREKETTNRELAASRSGWKNELNTEIKKLQTDLLFRIEKNESEIRILTTGLDEYKDFAKRPSKDVERVREDVILRTRVLEERGKILEEKNRAKEERTKALEEKIRAMEERLKGMEGRVDWVASKQAEAEKAAIATKEVTPEAKGPATGMGELYKDAYETFQRGDTEGARKKFEAFLKQYPNTDLSDNAQFWIGEAYYGKKDFEKAILEYEKVIVKYPEGDKVPAALLKQAFAFLELGDKTNGRNLLRRTIERYPQSEQAEIAKKRLEAIK
;
A
#
# COMPACT_ATOMS: atom_id res chain seq x y z
N MET A 1 138.70 67.77 -10.71
CA MET A 1 137.66 67.16 -9.83
C MET A 1 136.26 67.05 -10.45
N ARG A 2 135.92 67.80 -11.52
CA ARG A 2 134.57 67.79 -12.14
C ARG A 2 134.23 66.51 -12.94
N ASN A 3 135.24 65.86 -13.54
CA ASN A 3 135.03 64.69 -14.40
C ASN A 3 134.78 63.39 -13.62
N VAL A 4 135.31 63.26 -12.39
CA VAL A 4 135.13 62.05 -11.57
C VAL A 4 133.69 61.91 -11.06
N LYS A 5 133.04 63.02 -10.68
CA LYS A 5 131.62 62.99 -10.28
C LYS A 5 130.73 62.57 -11.45
N MET A 6 131.02 63.03 -12.67
CA MET A 6 130.23 62.68 -13.85
C MET A 6 130.32 61.18 -14.16
N VAL A 7 131.53 60.61 -14.10
CA VAL A 7 131.74 59.17 -14.34
C VAL A 7 131.04 58.32 -13.27
N ILE A 8 131.08 58.71 -11.99
CA ILE A 8 130.38 58.00 -10.93
C ILE A 8 128.85 58.07 -11.13
N THR A 9 128.30 59.22 -11.53
CA THR A 9 126.86 59.35 -11.82
C THR A 9 126.46 58.47 -13.01
N TRP A 10 127.28 58.40 -14.07
CA TRP A 10 127.02 57.53 -15.22
C TRP A 10 127.15 56.04 -14.87
N ILE A 11 128.09 55.66 -14.01
CA ILE A 11 128.21 54.29 -13.50
C ILE A 11 126.99 53.94 -12.64
N PHE A 12 126.51 54.85 -11.79
CA PHE A 12 125.30 54.64 -10.98
C PHE A 12 124.03 54.56 -11.83
N LEU A 13 123.91 55.40 -12.87
CA LEU A 13 122.78 55.33 -13.81
C LEU A 13 122.82 54.02 -14.62
N ALA A 14 124.01 53.59 -15.02
CA ALA A 14 124.21 52.33 -15.74
C ALA A 14 123.94 51.11 -14.85
N THR A 15 124.34 51.11 -13.57
CA THR A 15 124.04 50.02 -12.65
C THR A 15 122.56 49.96 -12.27
N VAL A 16 121.87 51.10 -12.13
CA VAL A 16 120.41 51.12 -11.94
C VAL A 16 119.67 50.62 -13.19
N ALA A 17 120.13 50.97 -14.40
CA ALA A 17 119.59 50.44 -15.64
C ALA A 17 119.86 48.93 -15.83
N PHE A 18 121.01 48.43 -15.34
CA PHE A 18 121.34 47.00 -15.40
C PHE A 18 120.62 46.17 -14.33
N LEU A 19 120.35 46.74 -13.15
CA LEU A 19 119.63 46.07 -12.06
C LEU A 19 118.11 46.10 -12.25
N GLY A 20 117.56 47.05 -13.04
CA GLY A 20 116.14 47.08 -13.42
C GLY A 20 115.77 46.22 -14.64
N GLY A 21 116.75 45.62 -15.33
CA GLY A 21 116.58 44.91 -16.60
C GLY A 21 116.65 43.38 -16.51
N CYS A 22 116.66 42.80 -15.31
CA CYS A 22 116.78 41.35 -15.08
C CYS A 22 115.47 40.74 -14.57
N ALA A 23 114.35 41.02 -15.25
CA ALA A 23 113.36 39.97 -15.48
C ALA A 23 113.73 39.40 -16.85
N THR A 24 114.24 38.17 -16.92
CA THR A 24 114.79 37.66 -18.18
C THR A 24 113.69 37.62 -19.24
N THR A 25 114.01 38.01 -20.47
CA THR A 25 113.07 37.97 -21.61
C THR A 25 112.49 36.57 -21.84
N GLN A 26 113.20 35.54 -21.39
CA GLN A 26 112.74 34.15 -21.37
C GLN A 26 111.63 33.91 -20.35
N ASP A 27 111.72 34.46 -19.13
CA ASP A 27 110.66 34.39 -18.12
C ASP A 27 109.40 35.09 -18.62
N VAL A 28 109.54 36.27 -19.26
CA VAL A 28 108.40 37.01 -19.85
C VAL A 28 107.71 36.21 -20.96
N LEU A 29 108.46 35.49 -21.81
CA LEU A 29 107.90 34.63 -22.87
C LEU A 29 107.27 33.33 -22.34
N ILE A 30 107.72 32.84 -21.19
CA ILE A 30 107.07 31.71 -20.50
C ILE A 30 105.76 32.17 -19.88
N LEU A 31 105.78 33.31 -19.18
CA LEU A 31 104.59 33.95 -18.60
C LEU A 31 103.54 34.28 -19.67
N ASP A 32 103.92 34.77 -20.85
CA ASP A 32 102.98 35.03 -21.96
C ASP A 32 102.32 33.75 -22.48
N ARG A 33 103.09 32.67 -22.64
CA ARG A 33 102.53 31.36 -23.04
C ARG A 33 101.57 30.80 -21.98
N GLU A 34 101.91 30.95 -20.71
CA GLU A 34 101.04 30.55 -19.60
C GLU A 34 99.78 31.42 -19.52
N MET A 35 99.90 32.73 -19.71
CA MET A 35 98.78 33.68 -19.77
C MET A 35 97.81 33.32 -20.89
N ASN A 36 98.33 33.06 -22.09
CA ASN A 36 97.54 32.64 -23.25
C ASN A 36 96.86 31.28 -23.01
N ARG A 37 97.55 30.32 -22.37
CA ARG A 37 96.97 29.03 -21.97
C ARG A 37 95.84 29.21 -20.95
N LEU A 38 96.05 30.03 -19.92
CA LEU A 38 95.04 30.33 -18.92
C LEU A 38 93.83 31.05 -19.52
N GLN A 39 94.05 32.01 -20.42
CA GLN A 39 92.96 32.71 -21.12
C GLN A 39 92.15 31.75 -21.99
N SER A 40 92.81 30.80 -22.66
CA SER A 40 92.12 29.72 -23.37
C SER A 40 91.29 28.85 -22.42
N GLN A 41 91.83 28.45 -21.26
CA GLN A 41 91.11 27.65 -20.27
C GLN A 41 89.91 28.40 -19.67
N VAL A 42 90.04 29.69 -19.40
CA VAL A 42 88.93 30.55 -18.95
C VAL A 42 87.83 30.59 -20.02
N ASN A 43 88.20 30.77 -21.29
CA ASN A 43 87.24 30.78 -22.39
C ASN A 43 86.52 29.44 -22.57
N THR A 44 87.22 28.31 -22.40
CA THR A 44 86.58 26.98 -22.45
C THR A 44 85.63 26.77 -21.28
N LEU A 45 86.04 27.10 -20.06
CA LEU A 45 85.19 27.00 -18.87
C LEU A 45 83.96 27.91 -18.95
N GLN A 46 84.10 29.11 -19.52
CA GLN A 46 82.95 29.99 -19.77
C GLN A 46 81.96 29.38 -20.75
N LYS A 47 82.43 28.74 -21.83
CA LYS A 47 81.57 28.03 -22.79
C LYS A 47 80.89 26.82 -22.16
N GLU A 48 81.60 26.06 -21.34
CA GLU A 48 81.06 24.90 -20.62
C GLU A 48 79.99 25.33 -19.61
N ASN A 49 80.26 26.35 -18.79
CA ASN A 49 79.30 26.92 -17.86
C ASN A 49 78.06 27.48 -18.57
N GLN A 50 78.24 28.12 -19.74
CA GLN A 50 77.10 28.60 -20.53
C GLN A 50 76.25 27.44 -21.06
N ARG A 51 76.90 26.37 -21.56
CA ARG A 51 76.19 25.16 -22.01
C ARG A 51 75.43 24.50 -20.86
N GLU A 52 76.04 24.39 -19.68
CA GLU A 52 75.42 23.83 -18.50
C GLU A 52 74.23 24.67 -18.00
N LYS A 53 74.34 26.01 -18.06
CA LYS A 53 73.20 26.91 -17.82
C LYS A 53 72.07 26.72 -18.81
N GLU A 54 72.38 26.50 -20.09
CA GLU A 54 71.38 26.24 -21.11
C GLU A 54 70.70 24.88 -20.92
N THR A 55 71.45 23.82 -20.57
CA THR A 55 70.88 22.50 -20.31
C THR A 55 70.00 22.51 -19.07
N THR A 56 70.47 23.08 -17.96
CA THR A 56 69.69 23.21 -16.72
C THR A 56 68.43 24.05 -16.94
N ASN A 57 68.50 25.16 -17.69
CA ASN A 57 67.32 25.94 -18.04
C ASN A 57 66.33 25.15 -18.90
N ARG A 58 66.80 24.34 -19.86
CA ARG A 58 65.93 23.47 -20.68
C ARG A 58 65.26 22.39 -19.83
N GLU A 59 66.01 21.72 -18.96
CA GLU A 59 65.48 20.70 -18.05
C GLU A 59 64.47 21.29 -17.06
N LEU A 60 64.73 22.48 -16.53
CA LEU A 60 63.81 23.20 -15.66
C LEU A 60 62.53 23.60 -16.40
N ALA A 61 62.65 24.10 -17.64
CA ALA A 61 61.50 24.44 -18.47
C ALA A 61 60.67 23.19 -18.83
N ALA A 62 61.33 22.09 -19.20
CA ALA A 62 60.67 20.81 -19.48
C ALA A 62 59.94 20.29 -18.24
N SER A 63 60.62 20.25 -17.09
CA SER A 63 60.01 19.85 -15.81
C SER A 63 58.82 20.73 -15.48
N ARG A 64 58.96 22.06 -15.53
CA ARG A 64 57.86 23.00 -15.26
C ARG A 64 56.66 22.77 -16.18
N SER A 65 56.91 22.50 -17.47
CA SER A 65 55.84 22.20 -18.42
C SER A 65 55.16 20.86 -18.13
N GLY A 66 55.92 19.84 -17.73
CA GLY A 66 55.42 18.53 -17.31
C GLY A 66 54.50 18.65 -16.09
N TRP A 67 54.98 19.29 -15.01
CA TRP A 67 54.19 19.56 -13.81
C TRP A 67 52.93 20.37 -14.10
N LYS A 68 53.02 21.38 -14.98
CA LYS A 68 51.85 22.18 -15.38
C LYS A 68 50.81 21.33 -16.12
N ASN A 69 51.24 20.45 -17.02
CA ASN A 69 50.34 19.59 -17.77
C ASN A 69 49.70 18.51 -16.90
N GLU A 70 50.46 17.89 -15.99
CA GLU A 70 49.96 16.91 -15.05
C GLU A 70 48.91 17.55 -14.14
N LEU A 71 49.23 18.69 -13.53
CA LEU A 71 48.32 19.42 -12.65
C LEU A 71 47.04 19.83 -13.38
N ASN A 72 47.15 20.33 -14.62
CA ASN A 72 45.97 20.66 -15.43
C ASN A 72 45.10 19.42 -15.72
N THR A 73 45.71 18.25 -15.90
CA THR A 73 45.00 17.00 -16.16
C THR A 73 44.29 16.51 -14.91
N GLU A 74 44.95 16.56 -13.76
CA GLU A 74 44.33 16.24 -12.46
C GLU A 74 43.19 17.18 -12.11
N ILE A 75 43.38 18.49 -12.30
CA ILE A 75 42.32 19.49 -12.09
C ILE A 75 41.10 19.17 -12.96
N LYS A 76 41.30 18.86 -14.25
CA LYS A 76 40.19 18.49 -15.14
C LYS A 76 39.47 17.22 -14.71
N LYS A 77 40.21 16.20 -14.26
CA LYS A 77 39.63 14.96 -13.72
C LYS A 77 38.78 15.24 -12.49
N LEU A 78 39.32 16.00 -11.53
CA LEU A 78 38.61 16.39 -10.30
C LEU A 78 37.37 17.25 -10.59
N GLN A 79 37.46 18.19 -11.53
CA GLN A 79 36.32 18.98 -11.97
C GLN A 79 35.22 18.11 -12.55
N THR A 80 35.57 17.14 -13.41
CA THR A 80 34.60 16.23 -14.04
C THR A 80 33.95 15.32 -13.00
N ASP A 81 34.73 14.75 -12.08
CA ASP A 81 34.21 13.91 -10.99
C ASP A 81 33.25 14.71 -10.09
N LEU A 82 33.62 15.93 -9.72
CA LEU A 82 32.79 16.79 -8.90
C LEU A 82 31.47 17.15 -9.59
N LEU A 83 31.52 17.50 -10.89
CA LEU A 83 30.32 17.78 -11.68
C LEU A 83 29.39 16.57 -11.73
N PHE A 84 29.93 15.38 -11.97
CA PHE A 84 29.14 14.15 -11.98
C PHE A 84 28.47 13.87 -10.63
N ARG A 85 29.19 14.09 -9.52
CA ARG A 85 28.63 13.94 -8.16
C ARG A 85 27.54 14.97 -7.86
N ILE A 86 27.69 16.21 -8.35
CA ILE A 86 26.65 17.24 -8.24
C ILE A 86 25.41 16.83 -9.01
N GLU A 87 25.54 16.44 -10.28
CA GLU A 87 24.40 15.98 -11.10
C GLU A 87 23.70 14.78 -10.48
N LYS A 88 24.46 13.82 -9.94
CA LYS A 88 23.91 12.68 -9.21
C LYS A 88 23.11 13.13 -7.99
N ASN A 89 23.67 14.00 -7.15
CA ASN A 89 22.98 14.50 -5.96
C ASN A 89 21.73 15.30 -6.33
N GLU A 90 21.76 16.10 -7.40
CA GLU A 90 20.59 16.83 -7.90
C GLU A 90 19.48 15.86 -8.35
N SER A 91 19.84 14.75 -9.00
CA SER A 91 18.89 13.71 -9.39
C SER A 91 18.25 13.04 -8.16
N GLU A 92 19.04 12.73 -7.13
CA GLU A 92 18.55 12.13 -5.89
C GLU A 92 17.63 13.09 -5.12
N ILE A 93 17.99 14.37 -5.03
CA ILE A 93 17.16 15.44 -4.44
C ILE A 93 15.82 15.55 -5.18
N ARG A 94 15.83 15.46 -6.51
CA ARG A 94 14.61 15.51 -7.31
C ARG A 94 13.69 14.32 -7.01
N ILE A 95 14.24 13.11 -6.96
CA ILE A 95 13.48 11.89 -6.60
C ILE A 95 12.89 12.02 -5.20
N LEU A 96 13.67 12.47 -4.23
CA LEU A 96 13.21 12.69 -2.86
C LEU A 96 12.09 13.72 -2.78
N THR A 97 12.19 14.80 -3.56
CA THR A 97 11.19 15.86 -3.62
C THR A 97 9.86 15.33 -4.19
N THR A 98 9.92 14.57 -5.29
CA THR A 98 8.73 13.90 -5.86
C THR A 98 8.10 12.92 -4.85
N GLY A 99 8.92 12.12 -4.17
CA GLY A 99 8.43 11.21 -3.13
C GLY A 99 7.78 11.94 -1.95
N LEU A 100 8.28 13.12 -1.58
CA LEU A 100 7.69 13.95 -0.53
C LEU A 100 6.32 14.51 -0.93
N ASP A 101 6.16 14.94 -2.18
CA ASP A 101 4.87 15.40 -2.72
C ASP A 101 3.85 14.27 -2.76
N GLU A 102 4.26 13.08 -3.21
CA GLU A 102 3.42 11.87 -3.19
C GLU A 102 3.01 11.50 -1.76
N TYR A 103 3.94 11.55 -0.80
CA TYR A 103 3.65 11.30 0.60
C TYR A 103 2.68 12.33 1.18
N LYS A 104 2.84 13.61 0.84
CA LYS A 104 1.94 14.69 1.28
C LYS A 104 0.53 14.49 0.75
N ASP A 105 0.39 14.05 -0.49
CA ASP A 105 -0.91 13.74 -1.08
C ASP A 105 -1.50 12.46 -0.49
N PHE A 106 -0.69 11.44 -0.24
CA PHE A 106 -1.10 10.23 0.47
C PHE A 106 -1.61 10.57 1.88
N ALA A 107 -0.90 11.40 2.64
CA ALA A 107 -1.29 11.81 3.99
C ALA A 107 -2.61 12.62 4.02
N LYS A 108 -2.97 13.31 2.94
CA LYS A 108 -4.25 14.04 2.82
C LYS A 108 -5.44 13.17 2.41
N ARG A 109 -5.24 11.98 1.86
CA ARG A 109 -6.35 11.10 1.46
C ARG A 109 -7.14 10.54 2.65
N PRO A 110 -6.49 9.99 3.71
CA PRO A 110 -7.18 9.52 4.90
C PRO A 110 -8.04 10.61 5.55
N SER A 111 -7.61 11.88 5.56
CA SER A 111 -8.42 12.94 6.16
C SER A 111 -9.70 13.22 5.37
N LYS A 112 -9.66 13.16 4.03
CA LYS A 112 -10.87 13.32 3.19
C LYS A 112 -11.83 12.15 3.31
N ASP A 113 -11.31 10.93 3.33
CA ASP A 113 -12.16 9.74 3.49
C ASP A 113 -12.78 9.66 4.89
N VAL A 114 -12.03 10.02 5.94
CA VAL A 114 -12.55 10.12 7.30
C VAL A 114 -13.63 11.19 7.41
N GLU A 115 -13.46 12.34 6.75
CA GLU A 115 -14.49 13.39 6.74
C GLU A 115 -15.77 12.93 6.02
N ARG A 116 -15.63 12.28 4.86
CA ARG A 116 -16.76 11.70 4.13
C ARG A 116 -17.51 10.64 4.96
N VAL A 117 -16.77 9.77 5.64
CA VAL A 117 -17.38 8.76 6.53
C VAL A 117 -18.06 9.44 7.73
N ARG A 118 -17.45 10.48 8.31
CA ARG A 118 -18.06 11.27 9.39
C ARG A 118 -19.40 11.86 8.94
N GLU A 119 -19.46 12.47 7.75
CA GLU A 119 -20.70 13.03 7.21
C GLU A 119 -21.78 11.96 6.99
N ASP A 120 -21.44 10.81 6.39
CA ASP A 120 -22.37 9.69 6.17
C ASP A 120 -22.89 9.12 7.50
N VAL A 121 -22.01 8.96 8.50
CA VAL A 121 -22.39 8.49 9.83
C VAL A 121 -23.36 9.47 10.51
N ILE A 122 -23.12 10.78 10.41
CA ILE A 122 -24.03 11.80 10.98
C ILE A 122 -25.41 11.71 10.33
N LEU A 123 -25.48 11.60 9.01
CA LEU A 123 -26.74 11.48 8.29
C LEU A 123 -27.50 10.20 8.66
N ARG A 124 -26.81 9.06 8.70
CA ARG A 124 -27.41 7.78 9.10
C ARG A 124 -27.91 7.80 10.54
N THR A 125 -27.14 8.40 11.45
CA THR A 125 -27.54 8.55 12.86
C THR A 125 -28.84 9.34 12.96
N ARG A 126 -28.96 10.47 12.24
CA ARG A 126 -30.20 11.26 12.21
C ARG A 126 -31.39 10.45 11.67
N VAL A 127 -31.21 9.70 10.59
CA VAL A 127 -32.26 8.84 10.02
C VAL A 127 -32.69 7.76 11.02
N LEU A 128 -31.75 7.16 11.75
CA LEU A 128 -32.06 6.17 12.76
C LEU A 128 -32.81 6.77 13.95
N GLU A 129 -32.45 7.97 14.39
CA GLU A 129 -33.17 8.69 15.45
C GLU A 129 -34.62 9.00 15.04
N GLU A 130 -34.86 9.49 13.83
CA GLU A 130 -36.21 9.74 13.33
C GLU A 130 -37.02 8.44 13.20
N ARG A 131 -36.39 7.38 12.68
CA ARG A 131 -37.03 6.06 12.60
C ARG A 131 -37.36 5.50 13.98
N GLY A 132 -36.50 5.74 14.96
CA GLY A 132 -36.73 5.39 16.37
C GLY A 132 -38.00 6.05 16.91
N LYS A 133 -38.14 7.37 16.73
CA LYS A 133 -39.34 8.12 17.15
C LYS A 133 -40.61 7.59 16.50
N ILE A 134 -40.59 7.34 15.19
CA ILE A 134 -41.74 6.78 14.46
C ILE A 134 -42.12 5.39 14.98
N LEU A 135 -41.12 4.56 15.31
CA LEU A 135 -41.37 3.23 15.86
C LEU A 135 -41.98 3.30 17.27
N GLU A 136 -41.51 4.22 18.11
CA GLU A 136 -42.10 4.46 19.42
C GLU A 136 -43.56 4.91 19.31
N GLU A 137 -43.87 5.86 18.42
CA GLU A 137 -45.25 6.29 18.16
C GLU A 137 -46.13 5.14 17.67
N LYS A 138 -45.62 4.32 16.74
CA LYS A 138 -46.35 3.13 16.25
C LYS A 138 -46.58 2.09 17.34
N ASN A 139 -45.60 1.85 18.21
CA ASN A 139 -45.74 0.92 19.32
C ASN A 139 -46.78 1.42 20.31
N ARG A 140 -46.76 2.72 20.66
CA ARG A 140 -47.76 3.33 21.51
C ARG A 140 -49.18 3.20 20.92
N ALA A 141 -49.34 3.52 19.64
CA ALA A 141 -50.64 3.36 18.96
C ALA A 141 -51.11 1.88 18.93
N LYS A 142 -50.17 0.94 18.80
CA LYS A 142 -50.46 -0.49 18.86
C LYS A 142 -50.89 -0.92 20.26
N GLU A 143 -50.23 -0.44 21.31
CA GLU A 143 -50.61 -0.70 22.71
C GLU A 143 -52.01 -0.18 23.02
N GLU A 144 -52.34 1.04 22.60
CA GLU A 144 -53.68 1.63 22.74
C GLU A 144 -54.74 0.79 22.02
N ARG A 145 -54.46 0.34 20.78
CA ARG A 145 -55.35 -0.55 20.04
C ARG A 145 -55.53 -1.91 20.72
N THR A 146 -54.47 -2.43 21.33
CA THR A 146 -54.50 -3.72 22.03
C THR A 146 -55.37 -3.62 23.28
N LYS A 147 -55.19 -2.58 24.09
CA LYS A 147 -56.07 -2.28 25.24
C LYS A 147 -57.54 -2.15 24.83
N ALA A 148 -57.83 -1.41 23.76
CA ALA A 148 -59.19 -1.26 23.25
C ALA A 148 -59.81 -2.58 22.75
N LEU A 149 -58.99 -3.49 22.21
CA LEU A 149 -59.42 -4.84 21.83
C LEU A 149 -59.71 -5.71 23.07
N GLU A 150 -58.85 -5.66 24.09
CA GLU A 150 -59.05 -6.36 25.35
C GLU A 150 -60.34 -5.92 26.06
N GLU A 151 -60.62 -4.62 26.11
CA GLU A 151 -61.88 -4.10 26.66
C GLU A 151 -63.11 -4.61 25.89
N LYS A 152 -63.02 -4.66 24.55
CA LYS A 152 -64.09 -5.21 23.71
C LYS A 152 -64.29 -6.70 23.94
N ILE A 153 -63.21 -7.47 24.07
CA ILE A 153 -63.28 -8.90 24.37
C ILE A 153 -63.96 -9.11 25.72
N ARG A 154 -63.54 -8.37 26.75
CA ARG A 154 -64.17 -8.43 28.08
C ARG A 154 -65.66 -8.11 28.04
N ALA A 155 -66.05 -7.07 27.29
CA ALA A 155 -67.46 -6.71 27.11
C ALA A 155 -68.25 -7.79 26.35
N MET A 156 -67.62 -8.47 25.37
CA MET A 156 -68.22 -9.60 24.68
C MET A 156 -68.37 -10.82 25.60
N GLU A 157 -67.36 -11.14 26.42
CA GLU A 157 -67.41 -12.22 27.41
C GLU A 157 -68.53 -11.98 28.44
N GLU A 158 -68.69 -10.76 28.96
CA GLU A 158 -69.81 -10.42 29.85
C GLU A 158 -71.17 -10.58 29.17
N ARG A 159 -71.29 -10.16 27.89
CA ARG A 159 -72.50 -10.41 27.09
C ARG A 159 -72.75 -11.90 26.88
N LEU A 160 -71.71 -12.67 26.61
CA LEU A 160 -71.79 -14.12 26.37
C LEU A 160 -72.28 -14.82 27.64
N LYS A 161 -71.73 -14.48 28.80
CA LYS A 161 -72.18 -14.96 30.11
C LYS A 161 -73.65 -14.58 30.40
N GLY A 162 -74.06 -13.37 30.05
CA GLY A 162 -75.45 -12.95 30.14
C GLY A 162 -76.38 -13.70 29.17
N MET A 163 -75.86 -14.07 28.00
CA MET A 163 -76.56 -14.92 27.02
C MET A 163 -76.64 -16.37 27.50
N GLU A 164 -75.59 -16.94 28.07
CA GLU A 164 -75.57 -18.26 28.69
C GLU A 164 -76.64 -18.36 29.78
N GLY A 165 -76.73 -17.39 30.68
CA GLY A 165 -77.80 -17.36 31.69
C GLY A 165 -79.22 -17.27 31.08
N ARG A 166 -79.37 -16.61 29.92
CA ARG A 166 -80.64 -16.60 29.16
C ARG A 166 -80.88 -17.93 28.44
N VAL A 167 -79.84 -18.57 27.93
CA VAL A 167 -79.92 -19.89 27.30
C VAL A 167 -80.27 -20.94 28.36
N ASP A 168 -79.73 -20.86 29.58
CA ASP A 168 -80.11 -21.73 30.71
C ASP A 168 -81.57 -21.49 31.16
N TRP A 169 -82.04 -20.24 31.11
CA TRP A 169 -83.44 -19.90 31.35
C TRP A 169 -84.37 -20.44 30.24
N VAL A 170 -83.95 -20.36 28.98
CA VAL A 170 -84.71 -20.94 27.85
C VAL A 170 -84.63 -22.46 27.90
N ALA A 171 -83.48 -23.05 28.22
CA ALA A 171 -83.26 -24.49 28.33
C ALA A 171 -84.02 -25.08 29.52
N SER A 172 -84.18 -24.37 30.64
CA SER A 172 -85.08 -24.81 31.72
C SER A 172 -86.55 -24.72 31.32
N LYS A 173 -86.95 -23.68 30.58
CA LYS A 173 -88.28 -23.58 29.95
C LYS A 173 -88.53 -24.67 28.89
N GLN A 174 -87.48 -25.10 28.20
CA GLN A 174 -87.52 -26.09 27.13
C GLN A 174 -87.36 -27.52 27.69
N ALA A 175 -86.70 -27.73 28.83
CA ALA A 175 -86.66 -28.98 29.58
C ALA A 175 -88.00 -29.28 30.30
N GLU A 176 -88.79 -28.25 30.64
CA GLU A 176 -90.21 -28.43 30.98
C GLU A 176 -91.06 -28.87 29.76
N ALA A 177 -90.62 -28.56 28.53
CA ALA A 177 -91.29 -28.94 27.29
C ALA A 177 -90.76 -30.24 26.64
N GLU A 178 -89.52 -30.65 26.93
CA GLU A 178 -88.83 -31.84 26.41
C GLU A 178 -88.79 -32.97 27.45
N LYS A 179 -89.99 -33.34 27.96
CA LYS A 179 -90.30 -34.72 28.34
C LYS A 179 -90.58 -35.61 27.11
N ALA A 180 -90.18 -35.16 25.94
CA ALA A 180 -90.28 -35.85 24.66
C ALA A 180 -89.08 -35.47 23.79
N ALA A 181 -88.42 -36.50 23.24
CA ALA A 181 -87.45 -36.45 22.14
C ALA A 181 -85.96 -36.15 22.45
N ILE A 182 -85.30 -37.25 22.81
CA ILE A 182 -83.88 -37.67 22.77
C ILE A 182 -83.00 -37.15 21.58
N ALA A 183 -81.87 -36.51 21.96
CA ALA A 183 -80.43 -36.79 21.66
C ALA A 183 -79.67 -36.31 20.39
N THR A 184 -78.58 -35.53 20.69
CA THR A 184 -77.15 -35.62 20.23
C THR A 184 -76.80 -35.32 18.76
N LYS A 185 -75.66 -34.74 18.33
CA LYS A 185 -74.42 -34.18 18.95
C LYS A 185 -73.63 -33.35 17.91
N GLU A 186 -72.64 -32.62 18.43
CA GLU A 186 -71.57 -31.72 17.94
C GLU A 186 -70.70 -32.07 16.69
N VAL A 187 -70.43 -31.04 15.86
CA VAL A 187 -69.16 -30.28 15.57
C VAL A 187 -67.78 -30.98 15.35
N THR A 188 -67.19 -30.69 14.16
CA THR A 188 -65.79 -30.64 13.60
C THR A 188 -64.61 -31.50 14.11
N PRO A 189 -63.58 -31.74 13.26
CA PRO A 189 -62.30 -31.03 13.51
C PRO A 189 -61.48 -30.56 12.29
N GLU A 190 -60.65 -29.55 12.58
CA GLU A 190 -59.54 -28.93 11.82
C GLU A 190 -58.49 -29.92 11.28
N ALA A 191 -57.98 -29.62 10.09
CA ALA A 191 -56.87 -30.31 9.44
C ALA A 191 -55.51 -29.75 9.91
N LYS A 192 -54.66 -30.64 10.45
CA LYS A 192 -53.21 -30.42 10.61
C LYS A 192 -52.54 -30.41 9.22
N GLY A 193 -51.77 -29.37 8.92
CA GLY A 193 -50.91 -29.32 7.74
C GLY A 193 -49.81 -30.41 7.77
N PRO A 194 -49.38 -30.92 6.60
CA PRO A 194 -48.52 -32.09 6.52
C PRO A 194 -47.09 -31.77 6.95
N ALA A 195 -46.54 -32.63 7.80
CA ALA A 195 -45.11 -32.71 8.11
C ALA A 195 -44.35 -33.15 6.85
N THR A 196 -43.99 -32.17 6.01
CA THR A 196 -43.11 -32.38 4.86
C THR A 196 -41.68 -32.56 5.40
N GLY A 197 -40.99 -33.64 5.00
CA GLY A 197 -39.68 -33.94 5.54
C GLY A 197 -38.65 -32.85 5.20
N MET A 198 -37.66 -32.62 6.08
CA MET A 198 -36.54 -31.68 5.87
C MET A 198 -35.91 -31.83 4.46
N GLY A 199 -35.66 -33.07 4.03
CA GLY A 199 -35.10 -33.34 2.70
C GLY A 199 -36.02 -32.98 1.54
N GLU A 200 -37.34 -33.13 1.69
CA GLU A 200 -38.33 -32.76 0.67
C GLU A 200 -38.44 -31.24 0.52
N LEU A 201 -38.44 -30.51 1.63
CA LEU A 201 -38.46 -29.04 1.63
C LEU A 201 -37.21 -28.46 0.96
N TYR A 202 -36.03 -29.02 1.27
CA TYR A 202 -34.79 -28.61 0.61
C TYR A 202 -34.80 -28.95 -0.89
N LYS A 203 -35.26 -30.15 -1.25
CA LYS A 203 -35.34 -30.60 -2.65
C LYS A 203 -36.27 -29.70 -3.48
N ASP A 204 -37.46 -29.38 -2.97
CA ASP A 204 -38.40 -28.49 -3.64
C ASP A 204 -37.83 -27.06 -3.82
N ALA A 205 -37.12 -26.54 -2.83
CA ALA A 205 -36.41 -25.26 -2.93
C ALA A 205 -35.35 -25.30 -4.04
N TYR A 206 -34.56 -26.37 -4.09
CA TYR A 206 -33.48 -26.55 -5.05
C TYR A 206 -33.99 -26.77 -6.49
N GLU A 207 -35.03 -27.58 -6.70
CA GLU A 207 -35.67 -27.74 -8.01
C GLU A 207 -36.28 -26.42 -8.51
N THR A 208 -36.80 -25.60 -7.60
CA THR A 208 -37.29 -24.26 -7.95
C THR A 208 -36.15 -23.35 -8.40
N PHE A 209 -34.99 -23.43 -7.75
CA PHE A 209 -33.78 -22.72 -8.17
C PHE A 209 -33.32 -23.16 -9.57
N GLN A 210 -33.28 -24.48 -9.82
CA GLN A 210 -32.86 -25.03 -11.12
C GLN A 210 -33.79 -24.62 -12.27
N ARG A 211 -35.09 -24.40 -11.99
CA ARG A 211 -36.05 -23.87 -12.97
C ARG A 211 -35.86 -22.37 -13.28
N GLY A 212 -34.92 -21.71 -12.60
CA GLY A 212 -34.62 -20.29 -12.79
C GLY A 212 -35.45 -19.34 -11.93
N ASP A 213 -36.43 -19.85 -11.16
CA ASP A 213 -37.17 -19.04 -10.19
C ASP A 213 -36.36 -18.81 -8.91
N THR A 214 -35.39 -17.90 -9.02
CA THR A 214 -34.49 -17.53 -7.92
C THR A 214 -35.23 -16.88 -6.75
N GLU A 215 -36.34 -16.18 -6.99
CA GLU A 215 -37.13 -15.55 -5.92
C GLU A 215 -37.95 -16.58 -5.13
N GLY A 216 -38.63 -17.48 -5.83
CA GLY A 216 -39.38 -18.57 -5.22
C GLY A 216 -38.46 -19.51 -4.46
N ALA A 217 -37.31 -19.86 -5.06
CA ALA A 217 -36.29 -20.66 -4.40
C ALA A 217 -35.78 -19.99 -3.12
N ARG A 218 -35.46 -18.69 -3.15
CA ARG A 218 -35.01 -17.95 -1.97
C ARG A 218 -36.01 -18.06 -0.82
N LYS A 219 -37.30 -17.81 -1.09
CA LYS A 219 -38.36 -17.90 -0.07
C LYS A 219 -38.47 -19.32 0.51
N LYS A 220 -38.30 -20.35 -0.31
CA LYS A 220 -38.33 -21.75 0.13
C LYS A 220 -37.11 -22.09 0.99
N PHE A 221 -35.91 -21.65 0.62
CA PHE A 221 -34.71 -21.81 1.46
C PHE A 221 -34.79 -21.02 2.77
N GLU A 222 -35.35 -19.81 2.77
CA GLU A 222 -35.62 -19.03 3.99
C GLU A 222 -36.59 -19.77 4.92
N ALA A 223 -37.66 -20.34 4.36
CA ALA A 223 -38.62 -21.16 5.11
C ALA A 223 -37.99 -22.44 5.67
N PHE A 224 -37.12 -23.09 4.87
CA PHE A 224 -36.34 -24.25 5.29
C PHE A 224 -35.44 -23.90 6.49
N LEU A 225 -34.65 -22.83 6.41
CA LEU A 225 -33.75 -22.40 7.49
C LEU A 225 -34.49 -21.97 8.76
N LYS A 226 -35.73 -21.47 8.62
CA LYS A 226 -36.57 -21.16 9.78
C LYS A 226 -37.00 -22.42 10.54
N GLN A 227 -37.22 -23.53 9.84
CA GLN A 227 -37.62 -24.80 10.44
C GLN A 227 -36.42 -25.66 10.87
N TYR A 228 -35.35 -25.62 10.07
CA TYR A 228 -34.15 -26.46 10.21
C TYR A 228 -32.88 -25.60 10.19
N PRO A 229 -32.62 -24.79 11.23
CA PRO A 229 -31.51 -23.83 11.23
C PRO A 229 -30.13 -24.47 11.38
N ASN A 230 -30.02 -25.66 11.97
CA ASN A 230 -28.74 -26.31 12.33
C ASN A 230 -28.72 -27.76 11.87
N THR A 231 -28.53 -27.97 10.58
CA THR A 231 -28.49 -29.29 9.95
C THR A 231 -27.40 -29.32 8.88
N ASP A 232 -27.06 -30.52 8.40
CA ASP A 232 -26.08 -30.73 7.31
C ASP A 232 -26.51 -30.09 5.97
N LEU A 233 -27.74 -29.59 5.86
CA LEU A 233 -28.23 -28.85 4.69
C LEU A 233 -28.42 -27.35 4.96
N SER A 234 -28.16 -26.88 6.17
CA SER A 234 -28.40 -25.48 6.53
C SER A 234 -27.36 -24.55 5.90
N ASP A 235 -26.10 -24.96 5.82
CA ASP A 235 -25.06 -24.22 5.08
C ASP A 235 -25.37 -24.17 3.58
N ASN A 236 -25.84 -25.29 3.01
CA ASN A 236 -26.30 -25.42 1.65
C ASN A 236 -27.46 -24.46 1.35
N ALA A 237 -28.51 -24.48 2.18
CA ALA A 237 -29.67 -23.63 2.00
C ALA A 237 -29.28 -22.15 2.08
N GLN A 238 -28.45 -21.78 3.06
CA GLN A 238 -27.97 -20.41 3.21
C GLN A 238 -27.10 -19.96 2.03
N PHE A 239 -26.27 -20.86 1.47
CA PHE A 239 -25.49 -20.61 0.27
C PHE A 239 -26.38 -20.35 -0.96
N TRP A 240 -27.45 -21.14 -1.14
CA TRP A 240 -28.37 -20.95 -2.28
C TRP A 240 -29.18 -19.65 -2.20
N ILE A 241 -29.46 -19.14 -0.99
CA ILE A 241 -30.03 -17.79 -0.82
C ILE A 241 -29.04 -16.74 -1.35
N GLY A 242 -27.75 -16.89 -1.07
CA GLY A 242 -26.69 -16.05 -1.64
C GLY A 242 -26.62 -16.12 -3.16
N GLU A 243 -26.65 -17.33 -3.73
CA GLU A 243 -26.66 -17.53 -5.18
C GLU A 243 -27.91 -16.93 -5.84
N ALA A 244 -29.06 -16.95 -5.18
CA ALA A 244 -30.28 -16.31 -5.66
C ALA A 244 -30.14 -14.78 -5.77
N TYR A 245 -29.51 -14.13 -4.79
CA TYR A 245 -29.20 -12.71 -4.88
C TYR A 245 -28.11 -12.41 -5.92
N TYR A 246 -27.06 -13.23 -5.97
CA TYR A 246 -25.99 -13.09 -6.95
C TYR A 246 -26.50 -13.20 -8.39
N GLY A 247 -27.39 -14.16 -8.67
CA GLY A 247 -28.04 -14.32 -9.98
C GLY A 247 -28.90 -13.12 -10.39
N LYS A 248 -29.43 -12.37 -9.41
CA LYS A 248 -30.15 -11.12 -9.61
C LYS A 248 -29.24 -9.89 -9.70
N LYS A 249 -27.92 -10.06 -9.60
CA LYS A 249 -26.92 -9.00 -9.51
C LYS A 249 -27.07 -8.08 -8.30
N ASP A 250 -27.80 -8.52 -7.26
CA ASP A 250 -27.88 -7.85 -5.96
C ASP A 250 -26.69 -8.30 -5.13
N PHE A 251 -25.50 -7.80 -5.51
CA PHE A 251 -24.24 -8.28 -4.98
C PHE A 251 -24.05 -7.89 -3.51
N GLU A 252 -24.58 -6.74 -3.07
CA GLU A 252 -24.53 -6.36 -1.64
C GLU A 252 -25.26 -7.38 -0.78
N LYS A 253 -26.48 -7.81 -1.16
CA LYS A 253 -27.18 -8.85 -0.40
C LYS A 253 -26.50 -10.20 -0.52
N ALA A 254 -26.01 -10.57 -1.71
CA ALA A 254 -25.28 -11.82 -1.89
C ALA A 254 -24.09 -11.92 -0.92
N ILE A 255 -23.31 -10.85 -0.77
CA ILE A 255 -22.18 -10.77 0.18
C ILE A 255 -22.63 -11.07 1.61
N LEU A 256 -23.73 -10.47 2.05
CA LEU A 256 -24.27 -10.68 3.39
C LEU A 256 -24.74 -12.12 3.62
N GLU A 257 -25.38 -12.73 2.61
CA GLU A 257 -25.84 -14.12 2.72
C GLU A 257 -24.69 -15.13 2.69
N TYR A 258 -23.62 -14.89 1.90
CA TYR A 258 -22.41 -15.71 1.96
C TYR A 258 -21.67 -15.55 3.29
N GLU A 259 -21.62 -14.35 3.87
CA GLU A 259 -21.04 -14.13 5.20
C GLU A 259 -21.78 -14.96 6.26
N LYS A 260 -23.11 -15.07 6.16
CA LYS A 260 -23.87 -15.94 7.08
C LYS A 260 -23.45 -17.40 6.97
N VAL A 261 -23.12 -17.90 5.78
CA VAL A 261 -22.59 -19.27 5.62
C VAL A 261 -21.30 -19.41 6.43
N ILE A 262 -20.36 -18.48 6.23
CA ILE A 262 -19.02 -18.51 6.83
C ILE A 262 -19.06 -18.38 8.36
N VAL A 263 -19.94 -17.52 8.88
CA VAL A 263 -20.02 -17.20 10.31
C VAL A 263 -20.89 -18.18 11.07
N LYS A 264 -22.05 -18.58 10.53
CA LYS A 264 -22.99 -19.45 11.25
C LYS A 264 -22.67 -20.94 11.08
N TYR A 265 -22.05 -21.33 9.97
CA TYR A 265 -21.75 -22.72 9.64
C TYR A 265 -20.26 -22.90 9.33
N PRO A 266 -19.33 -22.58 10.27
CA PRO A 266 -17.90 -22.51 10.00
C PRO A 266 -17.26 -23.85 9.57
N GLU A 267 -17.92 -24.97 9.89
CA GLU A 267 -17.51 -26.33 9.53
C GLU A 267 -18.30 -26.90 8.34
N GLY A 268 -19.19 -26.09 7.73
CA GLY A 268 -20.02 -26.53 6.61
C GLY A 268 -19.23 -26.72 5.30
N ASP A 269 -19.66 -27.69 4.50
CA ASP A 269 -19.06 -28.01 3.20
C ASP A 269 -19.17 -26.86 2.19
N LYS A 270 -20.09 -25.91 2.39
CA LYS A 270 -20.23 -24.73 1.53
C LYS A 270 -19.39 -23.53 1.92
N VAL A 271 -18.65 -23.57 3.02
CA VAL A 271 -17.79 -22.44 3.43
C VAL A 271 -16.76 -22.07 2.36
N PRO A 272 -16.02 -23.00 1.72
CA PRO A 272 -15.07 -22.65 0.66
C PRO A 272 -15.76 -22.00 -0.54
N ALA A 273 -16.94 -22.51 -0.92
CA ALA A 273 -17.73 -21.97 -2.03
C ALA A 273 -18.30 -20.58 -1.70
N ALA A 274 -18.77 -20.38 -0.47
CA ALA A 274 -19.27 -19.10 0.01
C ALA A 274 -18.17 -18.04 0.02
N LEU A 275 -16.96 -18.35 0.53
CA LEU A 275 -15.82 -17.43 0.50
C LEU A 275 -15.46 -17.01 -0.94
N LEU A 276 -15.41 -17.96 -1.85
CA LEU A 276 -15.11 -17.69 -3.26
C LEU A 276 -16.18 -16.81 -3.90
N LYS A 277 -17.46 -17.15 -3.71
CA LYS A 277 -18.59 -16.40 -4.29
C LYS A 277 -18.75 -15.02 -3.66
N GLN A 278 -18.46 -14.88 -2.38
CA GLN A 278 -18.40 -13.58 -1.71
C GLN A 278 -17.28 -12.72 -2.30
N ALA A 279 -16.09 -13.29 -2.53
CA ALA A 279 -15.01 -12.61 -3.20
C ALA A 279 -15.43 -12.12 -4.60
N PHE A 280 -16.10 -12.97 -5.37
CA PHE A 280 -16.61 -12.60 -6.69
C PHE A 280 -17.65 -11.48 -6.62
N ALA A 281 -18.56 -11.52 -5.66
CA ALA A 281 -19.55 -10.47 -5.47
C ALA A 281 -18.88 -9.11 -5.15
N PHE A 282 -17.84 -9.08 -4.30
CA PHE A 282 -17.06 -7.85 -4.08
C PHE A 282 -16.36 -7.35 -5.36
N LEU A 283 -15.85 -8.26 -6.19
CA LEU A 283 -15.22 -7.89 -7.46
C LEU A 283 -16.24 -7.32 -8.47
N GLU A 284 -17.45 -7.86 -8.52
CA GLU A 284 -18.54 -7.33 -9.36
C GLU A 284 -18.99 -5.93 -8.90
N LEU A 285 -18.89 -5.63 -7.60
CA LEU A 285 -19.10 -4.28 -7.05
C LEU A 285 -17.92 -3.32 -7.29
N GLY A 286 -16.81 -3.81 -7.85
CA GLY A 286 -15.58 -3.03 -8.06
C GLY A 286 -14.68 -2.92 -6.82
N ASP A 287 -15.05 -3.52 -5.69
CA ASP A 287 -14.23 -3.58 -4.49
C ASP A 287 -13.15 -4.66 -4.61
N LYS A 288 -12.11 -4.32 -5.37
CA LYS A 288 -10.95 -5.18 -5.59
C LYS A 288 -10.23 -5.55 -4.29
N THR A 289 -10.22 -4.65 -3.31
CA THR A 289 -9.48 -4.86 -2.06
C THR A 289 -10.09 -6.01 -1.26
N ASN A 290 -11.39 -5.93 -0.97
CA ASN A 290 -12.09 -6.99 -0.23
C ASN A 290 -12.16 -8.29 -1.04
N GLY A 291 -12.40 -8.20 -2.36
CA GLY A 291 -12.35 -9.36 -3.25
C GLY A 291 -11.02 -10.11 -3.17
N ARG A 292 -9.88 -9.41 -3.31
CA ARG A 292 -8.54 -10.04 -3.22
C ARG A 292 -8.27 -10.68 -1.86
N ASN A 293 -8.68 -10.02 -0.78
CA ASN A 293 -8.50 -10.55 0.57
C ASN A 293 -9.27 -11.86 0.78
N LEU A 294 -10.51 -11.94 0.29
CA LEU A 294 -11.31 -13.16 0.36
C LEU A 294 -10.79 -14.28 -0.54
N LEU A 295 -10.28 -13.96 -1.74
CA LEU A 295 -9.59 -14.95 -2.58
C LEU A 295 -8.38 -15.54 -1.87
N ARG A 296 -7.53 -14.71 -1.24
CA ARG A 296 -6.39 -15.18 -0.44
C ARG A 296 -6.84 -16.05 0.73
N ARG A 297 -7.86 -15.62 1.47
CA ARG A 297 -8.44 -16.40 2.59
C ARG A 297 -8.96 -17.77 2.12
N THR A 298 -9.54 -17.84 0.93
CA THR A 298 -10.00 -19.10 0.33
C THR A 298 -8.83 -20.04 0.08
N ILE A 299 -7.73 -19.53 -0.48
CA ILE A 299 -6.49 -20.29 -0.75
C ILE A 299 -5.82 -20.75 0.54
N GLU A 300 -5.74 -19.87 1.53
CA GLU A 300 -5.06 -20.13 2.80
C GLU A 300 -5.81 -21.14 3.67
N ARG A 301 -7.14 -21.01 3.77
CA ARG A 301 -7.94 -21.91 4.63
C ARG A 301 -8.29 -23.23 3.96
N TYR A 302 -8.40 -23.27 2.63
CA TYR A 302 -8.86 -24.45 1.89
C TYR A 302 -7.94 -24.82 0.73
N PRO A 303 -6.62 -25.00 0.95
CA PRO A 303 -5.60 -25.07 -0.11
C PRO A 303 -5.77 -26.24 -1.08
N GLN A 304 -6.47 -27.31 -0.69
CA GLN A 304 -6.71 -28.50 -1.52
C GLN A 304 -8.08 -28.50 -2.19
N SER A 305 -8.89 -27.45 -2.01
CA SER A 305 -10.22 -27.34 -2.59
C SER A 305 -10.18 -26.86 -4.04
N GLU A 306 -11.18 -27.25 -4.83
CA GLU A 306 -11.39 -26.70 -6.18
C GLU A 306 -11.53 -25.15 -6.13
N GLN A 307 -12.16 -24.64 -5.08
CA GLN A 307 -12.36 -23.21 -4.87
C GLN A 307 -11.05 -22.45 -4.69
N ALA A 308 -10.03 -23.05 -4.05
CA ALA A 308 -8.72 -22.45 -3.94
C ALA A 308 -8.01 -22.37 -5.30
N GLU A 309 -8.13 -23.38 -6.15
CA GLU A 309 -7.58 -23.35 -7.51
C GLU A 309 -8.25 -22.27 -8.37
N ILE A 310 -9.58 -22.14 -8.27
CA ILE A 310 -10.32 -21.05 -8.93
C ILE A 310 -9.86 -19.69 -8.37
N ALA A 311 -9.69 -19.58 -7.05
CA ALA A 311 -9.27 -18.34 -6.41
C ALA A 311 -7.88 -17.88 -6.85
N LYS A 312 -6.91 -18.81 -6.97
CA LYS A 312 -5.55 -18.52 -7.48
C LYS A 312 -5.61 -17.90 -8.87
N LYS A 313 -6.29 -18.58 -9.80
CA LYS A 313 -6.46 -18.10 -11.19
C LYS A 313 -7.11 -16.73 -11.24
N ARG A 314 -8.14 -16.49 -10.42
CA ARG A 314 -8.81 -15.18 -10.39
C ARG A 314 -7.89 -14.10 -9.82
N LEU A 315 -7.10 -14.40 -8.79
CA LEU A 315 -6.19 -13.45 -8.15
C LEU A 315 -5.09 -12.97 -9.12
N GLU A 316 -4.56 -13.87 -9.95
CA GLU A 316 -3.60 -13.55 -11.01
C GLU A 316 -4.19 -12.64 -12.09
N ALA A 317 -5.48 -12.81 -12.42
CA ALA A 317 -6.17 -12.00 -13.42
C ALA A 317 -6.49 -10.57 -12.94
N ILE A 318 -6.46 -10.31 -11.62
CA ILE A 318 -6.73 -8.99 -11.05
C ILE A 318 -5.41 -8.19 -11.04
N LYS A 319 -5.27 -7.30 -12.03
CA LYS A 319 -4.29 -6.20 -12.01
C LYS A 319 -4.66 -5.15 -10.97
#